data_AF-A0A853R2Z7-F1
#
_entry.id   AF-A0A853R2Z7-F1
#
_cell.length_a   1.000
_cell.length_b   1.000
_cell.length_c   1.000
_cell.angle_alpha   90.00
_cell.angle_beta   90.00
_cell.angle_gamma   90.00
#
_symmetry.space_group_name_H-M   'P 1'
#
loop_
_entity.id
_entity.type
_entity.pdbx_description
1 polymer ?
#
loop_
_entity_poly.entity_id
_entity_poly.type
_entity_poly.pdbx_seq_one_letter_code
_entity_poly.pdbx_strand_id
1 'polypeptide(L)'
;MLTTFYFDSELFDDKSLQLIAQLNISLLESWQHYGCLGICASHKKEILASINKVPPKYSVKWQTALSQFKNTVIKPSIVTISDYDSFDHVKDELVKQNVTTGIIATDYADDFKGYDNPDKFEIVSPVNFGESKNFEKSKSLCLKQIKNGDDINTIWDERFKNLALHTKGITIIDRFSALNILEDHKLGKRTALDKFIEFLSTTGKKYEITIFGACDINGKMTNATDLKSYLDNVLRKKLFYNQSVVNCSFALCKNRFFGQEAHDRMIRLDDYVFEIGNGIDIFREKPISNNSFTIKPLTFTNFEDIYIALNRNREPGCTSL
;
A
#
# COMPACT_ATOMS: atom_id res chain seq x y z
N MET A 1 -6.83 -2.42 -0.14
CA MET A 1 -6.82 -1.05 0.40
C MET A 1 -6.65 -0.02 -0.69
N LEU A 2 -5.75 -0.18 -1.66
CA LEU A 2 -5.83 0.67 -2.84
C LEU A 2 -6.94 0.18 -3.76
N THR A 3 -7.77 1.11 -4.21
CA THR A 3 -8.66 0.96 -5.35
C THR A 3 -7.82 1.18 -6.60
N THR A 4 -7.60 0.13 -7.38
CA THR A 4 -7.01 0.29 -8.71
C THR A 4 -8.11 0.80 -9.63
N PHE A 5 -7.90 1.94 -10.26
CA PHE A 5 -8.92 2.58 -11.07
C PHE A 5 -8.38 3.01 -12.43
N TYR A 6 -9.27 3.25 -13.38
CA TYR A 6 -8.92 3.69 -14.72
C TYR A 6 -9.83 4.82 -15.18
N PHE A 7 -9.25 5.78 -15.88
CA PHE A 7 -9.93 6.78 -16.68
C PHE A 7 -9.12 7.04 -17.95
N ASP A 8 -9.80 7.45 -19.00
CA ASP A 8 -9.19 7.88 -20.27
C ASP A 8 -9.26 9.42 -20.45
N SER A 9 -8.92 9.90 -21.65
CA SER A 9 -8.87 11.32 -21.98
C SER A 9 -10.25 12.01 -21.91
N GLU A 10 -11.34 11.28 -22.15
CA GLU A 10 -12.69 11.83 -22.18
C GLU A 10 -13.17 12.28 -20.80
N LEU A 11 -12.58 11.77 -19.71
CA LEU A 11 -12.86 12.28 -18.37
C LEU A 11 -12.74 13.80 -18.29
N PHE A 12 -11.79 14.40 -19.03
CA PHE A 12 -11.56 15.84 -19.01
C PHE A 12 -12.47 16.63 -19.96
N ASP A 13 -13.27 15.95 -20.80
CA ASP A 13 -14.37 16.54 -21.56
C ASP A 13 -15.63 16.75 -20.72
N ASP A 14 -15.68 16.16 -19.52
CA ASP A 14 -16.79 16.30 -18.58
C ASP A 14 -16.98 17.76 -18.12
N LYS A 15 -18.12 18.35 -18.50
CA LYS A 15 -18.47 19.74 -18.13
C LYS A 15 -18.56 19.95 -16.63
N SER A 16 -19.05 18.96 -15.88
CA SER A 16 -19.14 19.03 -14.42
C SER A 16 -17.74 19.07 -13.80
N LEU A 17 -16.80 18.28 -14.31
CA LEU A 17 -15.40 18.32 -13.87
C LEU A 17 -14.75 19.67 -14.21
N GLN A 18 -15.07 20.27 -15.35
CA GLN A 18 -14.54 21.59 -15.73
C GLN A 18 -15.11 22.73 -14.87
N LEU A 19 -16.39 22.66 -14.49
CA LEU A 19 -17.09 23.75 -13.81
C LEU A 19 -17.09 23.63 -12.28
N ILE A 20 -17.10 22.41 -11.73
CA ILE A 20 -17.27 22.15 -10.30
C ILE A 20 -15.91 21.81 -9.68
N ALA A 21 -15.33 22.80 -9.01
CA ALA A 21 -14.06 22.71 -8.29
C ALA A 21 -13.95 21.48 -7.36
N GLN A 22 -15.02 21.17 -6.63
CA GLN A 22 -15.02 20.11 -5.63
C GLN A 22 -14.83 18.72 -6.24
N LEU A 23 -15.25 18.49 -7.48
CA LEU A 23 -15.09 17.19 -8.15
C LEU A 23 -13.61 16.89 -8.43
N ASN A 24 -12.86 17.89 -8.92
CA ASN A 24 -11.41 17.76 -9.08
C ASN A 24 -10.72 17.46 -7.75
N ILE A 25 -11.08 18.19 -6.70
CA ILE A 25 -10.49 18.02 -5.36
C ILE A 25 -10.76 16.61 -4.86
N SER A 26 -12.03 16.17 -4.89
CA SER A 26 -12.42 14.86 -4.37
C SER A 26 -11.75 13.69 -5.10
N LEU A 27 -11.67 13.75 -6.44
CA LEU A 27 -10.98 12.74 -7.24
C LEU A 27 -9.47 12.70 -6.95
N LEU A 28 -8.82 13.87 -6.93
CA LEU A 28 -7.38 13.98 -6.67
C LEU A 28 -7.02 13.51 -5.25
N GLU A 29 -7.79 13.91 -4.23
CA GLU A 29 -7.58 13.45 -2.86
C GLU A 29 -7.81 11.94 -2.75
N SER A 30 -8.87 11.42 -3.37
CA SER A 30 -9.15 9.98 -3.33
C SER A 30 -8.07 9.17 -4.02
N TRP A 31 -7.53 9.64 -5.14
CA TRP A 31 -6.37 9.01 -5.76
C TRP A 31 -5.14 9.08 -4.86
N GLN A 32 -4.81 10.26 -4.33
CA GLN A 32 -3.64 10.44 -3.46
C GLN A 32 -3.64 9.50 -2.26
N HIS A 33 -4.81 9.30 -1.65
CA HIS A 33 -4.94 8.57 -0.39
C HIS A 33 -5.29 7.10 -0.56
N TYR A 34 -6.04 6.75 -1.60
CA TYR A 34 -6.73 5.46 -1.70
C TYR A 34 -6.67 4.84 -3.10
N GLY A 35 -6.08 5.51 -4.09
CA GLY A 35 -6.11 5.09 -5.49
C GLY A 35 -4.77 4.60 -6.04
N CYS A 36 -4.85 3.74 -7.05
CA CYS A 36 -3.76 3.40 -7.95
C CYS A 36 -4.27 3.53 -9.39
N LEU A 37 -3.76 4.51 -10.15
CA LEU A 37 -4.22 4.73 -11.53
C LEU A 37 -3.60 3.70 -12.49
N GLY A 38 -4.44 2.98 -13.21
CA GLY A 38 -4.04 2.24 -14.40
C GLY A 38 -3.65 3.21 -15.52
N ILE A 39 -2.38 3.21 -15.92
CA ILE A 39 -1.89 4.06 -17.03
C ILE A 39 -1.62 3.19 -18.24
N CYS A 40 -2.32 3.51 -19.33
CA CYS A 40 -2.00 3.00 -20.66
C CYS A 40 -0.89 3.87 -21.29
N ALA A 41 0.29 3.26 -21.52
CA ALA A 41 1.47 4.01 -21.97
C ALA A 41 1.28 4.68 -23.35
N SER A 42 0.51 4.05 -24.25
CA SER A 42 0.17 4.63 -25.55
C SER A 42 -0.73 5.86 -25.44
N HIS A 43 -1.57 5.95 -24.39
CA HIS A 43 -2.55 7.02 -24.21
C HIS A 43 -2.10 8.18 -23.32
N LYS A 44 -0.98 8.01 -22.61
CA LYS A 44 -0.51 9.00 -21.62
C LYS A 44 -0.38 10.41 -22.19
N LYS A 45 0.04 10.55 -23.45
CA LYS A 45 0.16 11.86 -24.12
C LYS A 45 -1.19 12.54 -24.31
N GLU A 46 -2.22 11.77 -24.65
CA GLU A 46 -3.56 12.30 -24.88
C GLU A 46 -4.23 12.73 -23.58
N ILE A 47 -4.05 11.95 -22.50
CA ILE A 47 -4.48 12.32 -21.15
C ILE A 47 -3.82 13.66 -20.76
N LEU A 48 -2.50 13.80 -20.94
CA LEU A 48 -1.77 15.03 -20.62
C LEU A 48 -2.27 16.24 -21.42
N ALA A 49 -2.62 16.06 -22.70
CA ALA A 49 -3.21 17.12 -23.50
C ALA A 49 -4.60 17.51 -22.98
N SER A 50 -5.41 16.51 -22.61
CA SER A 50 -6.80 16.69 -22.18
C SER A 50 -6.93 17.32 -20.79
N ILE A 51 -5.94 17.16 -19.91
CA ILE A 51 -5.88 17.83 -18.60
C ILE A 51 -5.98 19.36 -18.73
N ASN A 52 -5.56 19.96 -19.84
CA ASN A 52 -5.68 21.41 -20.04
C ASN A 52 -7.11 21.91 -20.24
N LYS A 53 -8.09 21.00 -20.38
CA LYS A 53 -9.52 21.33 -20.48
C LYS A 53 -10.12 21.74 -19.12
N VAL A 54 -9.53 21.32 -18.00
CA VAL A 54 -9.94 21.78 -16.66
C VAL A 54 -9.26 23.10 -16.29
N PRO A 55 -9.79 23.89 -15.32
CA PRO A 55 -9.20 25.17 -14.94
C PRO A 55 -7.71 25.07 -14.59
N PRO A 56 -6.87 26.08 -14.90
CA PRO A 56 -5.40 26.00 -14.80
C PRO A 56 -4.87 25.50 -13.45
N LYS A 57 -5.51 25.94 -12.35
CA LYS A 57 -5.19 25.50 -10.98
C LYS A 57 -5.30 23.98 -10.81
N TYR A 58 -6.31 23.35 -11.41
CA TYR A 58 -6.52 21.90 -11.34
C TYR A 58 -5.71 21.15 -12.39
N SER A 59 -5.49 21.75 -13.57
CA SER A 59 -4.60 21.17 -14.59
C SER A 59 -3.20 20.87 -14.01
N VAL A 60 -2.60 21.83 -13.29
CA VAL A 60 -1.31 21.63 -12.61
C VAL A 60 -1.38 20.48 -11.60
N LYS A 61 -2.46 20.40 -10.80
CA LYS A 61 -2.62 19.33 -9.81
C LYS A 61 -2.76 17.95 -10.44
N TRP A 62 -3.50 17.83 -11.54
CA TRP A 62 -3.64 16.58 -12.30
C TRP A 62 -2.31 16.13 -12.92
N GLN A 63 -1.52 17.07 -13.46
CA GLN A 63 -0.18 16.78 -13.97
C GLN A 63 0.75 16.30 -12.86
N THR A 64 0.72 16.96 -11.69
CA THR A 64 1.46 16.51 -10.51
C THR A 64 1.03 15.11 -10.09
N ALA A 65 -0.28 14.85 -9.97
CA ALA A 65 -0.83 13.56 -9.61
C ALA A 65 -0.37 12.44 -10.56
N LEU A 66 -0.44 12.64 -11.87
CA LEU A 66 0.05 11.68 -12.87
C LEU A 66 1.54 11.34 -12.74
N SER A 67 2.34 12.26 -12.21
CA SER A 67 3.78 12.05 -12.04
C SER A 67 4.17 11.47 -10.69
N GLN A 68 3.42 11.80 -9.63
CA GLN A 68 3.82 11.52 -8.24
C GLN A 68 2.93 10.49 -7.54
N PHE A 69 1.65 10.38 -7.91
CA PHE A 69 0.74 9.45 -7.24
C PHE A 69 0.95 8.02 -7.76
N LYS A 70 0.39 7.04 -7.02
CA LYS A 70 0.55 5.62 -7.36
C LYS A 70 -0.13 5.30 -8.68
N ASN A 71 0.66 4.67 -9.55
CA ASN A 71 0.28 4.24 -10.89
C ASN A 71 0.70 2.80 -11.13
N THR A 72 -0.06 2.09 -11.95
CA THR A 72 0.30 0.78 -12.50
C THR A 72 0.16 0.80 -14.01
N VAL A 73 0.97 0.03 -14.73
CA VAL A 73 0.86 -0.05 -16.19
C VAL A 73 -0.25 -1.03 -16.54
N ILE A 74 -1.16 -0.59 -17.42
CA ILE A 74 -2.18 -1.43 -18.03
C ILE A 74 -2.06 -1.34 -19.56
N LYS A 75 -2.66 -2.30 -20.26
CA LYS A 75 -2.72 -2.43 -21.72
C LYS A 75 -4.12 -2.90 -22.12
N PRO A 76 -5.16 -2.08 -21.94
CA PRO A 76 -6.49 -2.46 -22.39
C PRO A 76 -6.51 -2.53 -23.93
N SER A 77 -7.31 -3.44 -24.46
CA SER A 77 -7.49 -3.64 -25.90
C SER A 77 -8.20 -2.46 -26.55
N ILE A 78 -9.15 -1.86 -25.83
CA ILE A 78 -9.80 -0.59 -26.17
C ILE A 78 -9.47 0.42 -25.08
N VAL A 79 -8.93 1.57 -25.46
CA VAL A 79 -8.40 2.55 -24.51
C VAL A 79 -9.51 3.39 -23.89
N THR A 80 -10.44 3.89 -24.69
CA THR A 80 -11.58 4.69 -24.24
C THR A 80 -12.65 3.79 -23.66
N ILE A 81 -13.17 4.09 -22.47
CA ILE A 81 -14.19 3.24 -21.82
C ILE A 81 -15.53 3.32 -22.57
N SER A 82 -15.88 4.48 -23.12
CA SER A 82 -17.12 4.69 -23.89
C SER A 82 -17.12 3.96 -25.24
N ASP A 83 -15.96 3.56 -25.76
CA ASP A 83 -15.82 2.81 -27.02
C ASP A 83 -16.20 1.32 -26.86
N TYR A 84 -16.41 0.84 -25.64
CA TYR A 84 -16.92 -0.51 -25.40
C TYR A 84 -18.43 -0.57 -25.65
N ASP A 85 -18.87 -1.68 -26.23
CA ASP A 85 -20.28 -1.97 -26.54
C ASP A 85 -21.13 -2.37 -25.32
N SER A 86 -20.51 -2.71 -24.19
CA SER A 86 -21.22 -3.14 -22.98
C SER A 86 -20.40 -3.01 -21.70
N PHE A 87 -21.09 -2.91 -20.55
CA PHE A 87 -20.49 -2.94 -19.21
C PHE A 87 -19.65 -4.21 -18.98
N ASP A 88 -20.15 -5.37 -19.39
CA ASP A 88 -19.47 -6.65 -19.15
C ASP A 88 -18.14 -6.74 -19.92
N HIS A 89 -18.07 -6.18 -21.13
CA HIS A 89 -16.79 -6.13 -21.86
C HIS A 89 -15.78 -5.19 -21.20
N VAL A 90 -16.20 -4.02 -20.71
CA VAL A 90 -15.33 -3.13 -19.91
C VAL A 90 -14.81 -3.86 -18.67
N LYS A 91 -15.73 -4.49 -17.91
CA LYS A 91 -15.41 -5.24 -16.69
C LYS A 91 -14.40 -6.33 -16.98
N ASP A 92 -14.68 -7.20 -17.95
CA ASP A 92 -13.83 -8.34 -18.26
C ASP A 92 -12.43 -7.91 -18.69
N GLU A 93 -12.31 -6.79 -19.41
CA GLU A 93 -11.01 -6.27 -19.83
C GLU A 93 -10.24 -5.63 -18.67
N LEU A 94 -10.89 -4.79 -17.86
CA LEU A 94 -10.25 -4.06 -16.77
C LEU A 94 -9.92 -4.97 -15.57
N VAL A 95 -10.81 -5.91 -15.21
CA VAL A 95 -10.58 -6.85 -14.10
C VAL A 95 -9.41 -7.79 -14.39
N LYS A 96 -9.20 -8.22 -15.64
CA LYS A 96 -8.00 -8.99 -16.04
C LYS A 96 -6.70 -8.26 -15.73
N GLN A 97 -6.75 -6.93 -15.61
CA GLN A 97 -5.61 -6.06 -15.32
C GLN A 97 -5.61 -5.54 -13.88
N ASN A 98 -6.41 -6.16 -13.00
CA ASN A 98 -6.61 -5.78 -11.61
C ASN A 98 -7.17 -4.37 -11.40
N VAL A 99 -7.91 -3.82 -12.38
CA VAL A 99 -8.65 -2.57 -12.23
C VAL A 99 -10.06 -2.90 -11.71
N THR A 100 -10.48 -2.22 -10.65
CA THR A 100 -11.77 -2.45 -9.97
C THR A 100 -12.74 -1.29 -10.14
N THR A 101 -12.29 -0.13 -10.60
CA THR A 101 -13.16 1.04 -10.79
C THR A 101 -12.85 1.73 -12.12
N GLY A 102 -13.83 1.86 -13.00
CA GLY A 102 -13.78 2.76 -14.15
C GLY A 102 -14.34 4.14 -13.80
N ILE A 103 -13.72 5.20 -14.29
CA ILE A 103 -14.24 6.57 -14.17
C ILE A 103 -14.43 7.16 -15.57
N ILE A 104 -15.67 7.50 -15.91
CA ILE A 104 -16.09 8.00 -17.22
C ILE A 104 -16.68 9.40 -17.13
N ALA A 105 -16.74 10.13 -18.23
CA ALA A 105 -17.48 11.38 -18.27
C ALA A 105 -18.97 11.16 -17.97
N THR A 106 -19.60 12.11 -17.30
CA THR A 106 -20.99 12.06 -16.83
C THR A 106 -21.98 11.86 -17.97
N ASP A 107 -21.67 12.39 -19.16
CA ASP A 107 -22.53 12.25 -20.35
C ASP A 107 -22.65 10.79 -20.82
N TYR A 108 -21.70 9.93 -20.47
CA TYR A 108 -21.72 8.48 -20.76
C TYR A 108 -22.26 7.64 -19.59
N ALA A 109 -22.56 8.25 -18.43
CA ALA A 109 -22.93 7.49 -17.24
C ALA A 109 -24.24 6.69 -17.41
N ASP A 110 -25.17 7.19 -18.23
CA ASP A 110 -26.45 6.54 -18.50
C ASP A 110 -26.29 5.20 -19.24
N ASP A 111 -25.27 5.07 -20.08
CA ASP A 111 -24.97 3.84 -20.83
C ASP A 111 -24.55 2.68 -19.92
N PHE A 112 -24.14 2.99 -18.68
CA PHE A 112 -23.66 2.02 -17.69
C PHE A 112 -24.54 1.96 -16.42
N LYS A 113 -25.70 2.64 -16.39
CA LYS A 113 -26.64 2.59 -15.25
C LYS A 113 -27.27 1.21 -15.10
N GLY A 114 -27.43 0.75 -13.86
CA GLY A 114 -28.19 -0.46 -13.51
C GLY A 114 -27.37 -1.74 -13.32
N TYR A 115 -26.06 -1.70 -13.54
CA TYR A 115 -25.16 -2.83 -13.30
C TYR A 115 -24.57 -2.79 -11.89
N ASP A 116 -25.37 -3.13 -10.88
CA ASP A 116 -24.86 -3.32 -9.52
C ASP A 116 -24.33 -4.76 -9.40
N ASN A 117 -23.04 -4.95 -9.66
CA ASN A 117 -22.45 -6.28 -9.75
C ASN A 117 -21.87 -6.76 -8.39
N PRO A 118 -22.16 -8.00 -7.94
CA PRO A 118 -21.47 -8.64 -6.81
C PRO A 118 -19.93 -8.77 -6.93
N ASP A 119 -19.35 -8.63 -8.14
CA ASP A 119 -17.94 -8.91 -8.43
C ASP A 119 -16.92 -7.79 -8.13
N LYS A 120 -17.27 -6.81 -7.28
CA LYS A 120 -16.35 -5.73 -6.82
C LYS A 120 -15.82 -4.80 -7.92
N PHE A 121 -16.35 -4.86 -9.15
CA PHE A 121 -16.09 -3.89 -10.21
C PHE A 121 -17.23 -2.87 -10.31
N GLU A 122 -16.89 -1.60 -10.48
CA GLU A 122 -17.87 -0.52 -10.63
C GLU A 122 -17.42 0.49 -11.69
N ILE A 123 -18.38 1.20 -12.29
CA ILE A 123 -18.14 2.37 -13.16
C ILE A 123 -18.84 3.56 -12.53
N VAL A 124 -18.10 4.65 -12.36
CA VAL A 124 -18.61 5.91 -11.80
C VAL A 124 -18.26 7.08 -12.72
N SER A 125 -18.89 8.22 -12.51
CA SER A 125 -18.59 9.49 -13.15
C SER A 125 -18.14 10.53 -12.12
N PRO A 126 -17.59 11.68 -12.52
CA PRO A 126 -17.25 12.76 -11.58
C PRO A 126 -18.39 13.14 -10.64
N VAL A 127 -19.63 13.20 -11.14
CA VAL A 127 -20.79 13.67 -10.36
C VAL A 127 -21.21 12.67 -9.28
N ASN A 128 -21.16 11.37 -9.54
CA ASN A 128 -21.52 10.33 -8.57
C ASN A 128 -20.31 9.64 -7.93
N PHE A 129 -19.09 10.17 -8.12
CA PHE A 129 -17.86 9.58 -7.60
C PHE A 129 -17.90 9.31 -6.08
N GLY A 130 -18.60 10.16 -5.32
CA GLY A 130 -18.81 9.98 -3.89
C GLY A 130 -19.58 8.70 -3.50
N GLU A 131 -20.22 8.04 -4.45
CA GLU A 131 -20.96 6.78 -4.28
C GLU A 131 -20.09 5.54 -4.60
N SER A 132 -18.82 5.74 -4.98
CA SER A 132 -17.88 4.63 -5.25
C SER A 132 -17.74 3.72 -4.02
N LYS A 133 -18.19 2.47 -4.15
CA LYS A 133 -18.10 1.45 -3.10
C LYS A 133 -16.66 1.04 -2.88
N ASN A 134 -15.84 0.99 -3.93
CA ASN A 134 -14.43 0.60 -3.80
C ASN A 134 -13.61 1.67 -3.09
N PHE A 135 -13.75 2.96 -3.47
CA PHE A 135 -13.04 4.03 -2.76
C PHE A 135 -13.53 4.17 -1.31
N GLU A 136 -14.83 4.03 -1.04
CA GLU A 136 -15.34 4.08 0.33
C GLU A 136 -14.85 2.88 1.17
N LYS A 137 -14.81 1.68 0.60
CA LYS A 137 -14.21 0.50 1.27
C LYS A 137 -12.74 0.75 1.59
N SER A 138 -11.98 1.27 0.63
CA SER A 138 -10.56 1.60 0.78
C SER A 138 -10.33 2.61 1.91
N LYS A 139 -11.08 3.71 1.92
CA LYS A 139 -11.07 4.72 2.98
C LYS A 139 -11.43 4.15 4.34
N SER A 140 -12.47 3.32 4.42
CA SER A 140 -12.89 2.67 5.66
C SER A 140 -11.79 1.76 6.22
N LEU A 141 -11.16 0.93 5.38
CA LEU A 141 -10.10 0.01 5.78
C LEU A 141 -8.83 0.71 6.29
N CYS A 142 -8.54 1.93 5.81
CA CYS A 142 -7.42 2.75 6.30
C CYS A 142 -7.59 3.20 7.76
N LEU A 143 -8.83 3.31 8.24
CA LEU A 143 -9.14 3.86 9.57
C LEU A 143 -9.71 2.83 10.54
N LYS A 144 -10.21 1.69 10.02
CA LYS A 144 -10.82 0.64 10.82
C LYS A 144 -9.75 -0.04 11.68
N GLN A 145 -10.03 -0.16 12.98
CA GLN A 145 -9.13 -0.89 13.90
C GLN A 145 -9.16 -2.40 13.60
N ILE A 146 -8.22 -3.16 14.18
CA ILE A 146 -8.23 -4.63 14.13
C ILE A 146 -8.91 -5.14 15.41
N LYS A 147 -9.87 -6.05 15.24
CA LYS A 147 -10.61 -6.66 16.35
C LYS A 147 -9.96 -7.95 16.80
N ASN A 148 -10.18 -8.28 18.06
CA ASN A 148 -9.77 -9.55 18.63
C ASN A 148 -10.38 -10.72 17.84
N GLY A 149 -9.53 -11.67 17.44
CA GLY A 149 -9.91 -12.84 16.67
C GLY A 149 -10.06 -12.60 15.16
N ASP A 150 -9.76 -11.40 14.65
CA ASP A 150 -9.68 -11.17 13.21
C ASP A 150 -8.64 -12.12 12.57
N ASP A 151 -8.90 -12.57 11.35
CA ASP A 151 -8.02 -13.44 10.59
C ASP A 151 -6.93 -12.64 9.86
N ILE A 152 -5.67 -13.06 10.05
CA ILE A 152 -4.52 -12.41 9.43
C ILE A 152 -4.53 -12.52 7.91
N ASN A 153 -5.07 -13.60 7.32
CA ASN A 153 -5.15 -13.72 5.86
C ASN A 153 -6.13 -12.69 5.31
N THR A 154 -7.27 -12.52 5.97
CA THR A 154 -8.24 -11.46 5.64
C THR A 154 -7.62 -10.06 5.76
N ILE A 155 -6.90 -9.78 6.86
CA ILE A 155 -6.20 -8.49 7.04
C ILE A 155 -5.16 -8.26 5.92
N TRP A 156 -4.38 -9.29 5.58
CA TRP A 156 -3.42 -9.22 4.49
C TRP A 156 -4.09 -8.88 3.16
N ASP A 157 -5.08 -9.67 2.75
CA ASP A 157 -5.77 -9.52 1.48
C ASP A 157 -6.48 -8.15 1.37
N GLU A 158 -7.16 -7.71 2.42
CA GLU A 158 -7.92 -6.47 2.40
C GLU A 158 -7.04 -5.23 2.54
N ARG A 159 -5.97 -5.29 3.33
CA ARG A 159 -5.25 -4.08 3.79
C ARG A 159 -3.83 -3.94 3.23
N PHE A 160 -3.10 -5.04 3.05
CA PHE A 160 -1.68 -5.00 2.68
C PHE A 160 -1.43 -5.38 1.22
N LYS A 161 -2.08 -6.43 0.71
CA LYS A 161 -1.74 -7.08 -0.55
C LYS A 161 -1.69 -6.13 -1.74
N ASN A 162 -2.73 -5.32 -1.94
CA ASN A 162 -2.75 -4.36 -3.06
C ASN A 162 -1.64 -3.30 -2.94
N LEU A 163 -1.31 -2.84 -1.74
CA LEU A 163 -0.19 -1.93 -1.55
C LEU A 163 1.13 -2.63 -1.87
N ALA A 164 1.33 -3.83 -1.34
CA ALA A 164 2.53 -4.63 -1.60
C ALA A 164 2.73 -4.93 -3.10
N LEU A 165 1.64 -5.12 -3.85
CA LEU A 165 1.68 -5.26 -5.32
C LEU A 165 2.24 -4.02 -6.02
N HIS A 166 2.30 -2.85 -5.40
CA HIS A 166 2.84 -1.63 -6.00
C HIS A 166 4.08 -1.11 -5.26
N THR A 167 4.67 -1.94 -4.40
CA THR A 167 5.83 -1.59 -3.56
C THR A 167 7.10 -2.27 -4.02
N LYS A 168 8.24 -1.60 -3.83
CA LYS A 168 9.58 -2.19 -3.95
C LYS A 168 10.32 -2.24 -2.62
N GLY A 169 10.26 -1.15 -1.85
CA GLY A 169 10.95 -1.01 -0.58
C GLY A 169 9.99 -1.11 0.61
N ILE A 170 10.37 -1.91 1.61
CA ILE A 170 9.63 -2.07 2.86
C ILE A 170 10.55 -1.71 4.02
N THR A 171 10.09 -0.79 4.87
CA THR A 171 10.79 -0.44 6.11
C THR A 171 9.89 -0.72 7.30
N ILE A 172 10.33 -1.57 8.22
CA ILE A 172 9.63 -1.89 9.46
C ILE A 172 10.35 -1.19 10.61
N ILE A 173 9.64 -0.37 11.37
CA ILE A 173 10.10 0.24 12.61
C ILE A 173 9.29 -0.39 13.73
N ASP A 174 9.91 -1.33 14.45
CA ASP A 174 9.26 -1.99 15.56
C ASP A 174 10.29 -2.36 16.62
N ARG A 175 10.19 -1.64 17.75
CA ARG A 175 11.04 -1.78 18.92
C ARG A 175 11.27 -3.24 19.33
N PHE A 176 10.24 -4.08 19.28
CA PHE A 176 10.28 -5.45 19.80
C PHE A 176 10.59 -6.51 18.74
N SER A 177 10.60 -6.13 17.45
CA SER A 177 10.73 -7.07 16.32
C SER A 177 11.93 -8.00 16.45
N ALA A 178 13.11 -7.43 16.68
CA ALA A 178 14.36 -8.16 16.72
C ALA A 178 14.41 -9.20 17.86
N LEU A 179 13.99 -8.81 19.08
CA LEU A 179 13.92 -9.70 20.22
C LEU A 179 12.91 -10.83 19.98
N ASN A 180 11.70 -10.48 19.54
CA ASN A 180 10.63 -11.47 19.33
C ASN A 180 11.01 -12.51 18.27
N ILE A 181 11.66 -12.10 17.17
CA ILE A 181 12.15 -13.01 16.13
C ILE A 181 13.14 -14.01 16.68
N LEU A 182 14.11 -13.55 17.48
CA LEU A 182 15.11 -14.46 18.09
C LEU A 182 14.47 -15.39 19.13
N GLU A 183 13.52 -14.91 19.94
CA GLU A 183 12.83 -15.75 20.92
C GLU A 183 11.99 -16.83 20.25
N ASP A 184 11.21 -16.47 19.22
CA ASP A 184 10.45 -17.46 18.44
C ASP A 184 11.38 -18.48 17.79
N HIS A 185 12.47 -18.03 17.18
CA HIS A 185 13.44 -18.92 16.56
C HIS A 185 14.07 -19.89 17.58
N LYS A 186 14.46 -19.42 18.76
CA LYS A 186 15.02 -20.26 19.85
C LYS A 186 14.03 -21.30 20.34
N LEU A 187 12.73 -21.00 20.30
CA LEU A 187 11.66 -21.93 20.64
C LEU A 187 11.25 -22.85 19.48
N GLY A 188 11.91 -22.77 18.32
CA GLY A 188 11.54 -23.53 17.13
C GLY A 188 10.21 -23.12 16.50
N LYS A 189 9.70 -21.93 16.84
CA LYS A 189 8.44 -21.39 16.33
C LYS A 189 8.66 -20.59 15.04
N ARG A 190 7.61 -20.52 14.23
CA ARG A 190 7.57 -19.60 13.09
C ARG A 190 7.55 -18.15 13.58
N THR A 191 8.39 -17.30 12.99
CA THR A 191 8.46 -15.88 13.37
C THR A 191 7.42 -15.05 12.62
N ALA A 192 7.07 -13.88 13.16
CA ALA A 192 6.21 -12.93 12.44
C ALA A 192 6.79 -12.52 11.07
N LEU A 193 8.12 -12.39 10.99
CA LEU A 193 8.82 -12.07 9.74
C LEU A 193 8.68 -13.20 8.70
N ASP A 194 8.72 -14.47 9.14
CA ASP A 194 8.48 -15.60 8.24
C ASP A 194 7.10 -15.56 7.60
N LYS A 195 6.09 -15.21 8.40
CA LYS A 195 4.71 -15.14 7.92
C LYS A 195 4.50 -13.94 7.00
N PHE A 196 5.08 -12.79 7.37
CA PHE A 196 5.04 -11.59 6.54
C PHE A 196 5.70 -11.78 5.17
N ILE A 197 6.87 -12.43 5.12
CA ILE A 197 7.55 -12.72 3.86
C ILE A 197 6.83 -13.80 3.04
N GLU A 198 6.24 -14.82 3.68
CA GLU A 198 5.36 -15.76 2.96
C GLU A 198 4.19 -15.06 2.30
N PHE A 199 3.56 -14.11 3.00
CA PHE A 199 2.50 -13.30 2.39
C PHE A 199 3.02 -12.47 1.21
N LEU A 200 4.18 -11.84 1.35
CA LEU A 200 4.82 -11.12 0.25
C LEU A 200 5.12 -12.03 -0.95
N SER A 201 5.49 -13.30 -0.75
CA SER A 201 5.79 -14.21 -1.84
C SER A 201 4.60 -14.57 -2.71
N THR A 202 3.37 -14.40 -2.21
CA THR A 202 2.14 -14.58 -2.99
C THR A 202 1.93 -13.50 -4.05
N THR A 203 2.67 -12.39 -3.99
CA THR A 203 2.53 -11.26 -4.92
C THR A 203 3.32 -11.46 -6.23
N GLY A 204 4.24 -12.44 -6.27
CA GLY A 204 5.15 -12.64 -7.40
C GLY A 204 6.19 -11.53 -7.60
N LYS A 205 6.40 -10.66 -6.60
CA LYS A 205 7.37 -9.57 -6.64
C LYS A 205 8.55 -9.80 -5.72
N LYS A 206 9.65 -9.07 -5.96
CA LYS A 206 10.81 -9.03 -5.08
C LYS A 206 10.90 -7.71 -4.33
N TYR A 207 11.22 -7.79 -3.04
CA TYR A 207 11.21 -6.68 -2.09
C TYR A 207 12.58 -6.48 -1.44
N GLU A 208 12.92 -5.23 -1.15
CA GLU A 208 13.99 -4.86 -0.23
C GLU A 208 13.37 -4.54 1.14
N ILE A 209 13.82 -5.23 2.20
CA ILE A 209 13.26 -5.10 3.54
C ILE A 209 14.33 -4.59 4.50
N THR A 210 14.02 -3.51 5.22
CA THR A 210 14.85 -2.97 6.31
C THR A 210 14.05 -2.98 7.61
N ILE A 211 14.61 -3.53 8.68
CA ILE A 211 13.93 -3.66 9.97
C ILE A 211 14.72 -2.93 11.04
N PHE A 212 14.09 -1.96 11.70
CA PHE A 212 14.61 -1.28 12.89
C PHE A 212 14.02 -1.91 14.14
N GLY A 213 14.89 -2.32 15.06
CA GLY A 213 14.51 -2.84 16.37
C GLY A 213 15.45 -2.39 17.49
N ALA A 214 15.06 -2.64 18.74
CA ALA A 214 15.92 -2.33 19.89
C ALA A 214 16.91 -3.48 20.18
N CYS A 215 18.13 -3.13 20.60
CA CYS A 215 19.16 -4.12 20.97
C CYS A 215 19.11 -4.56 22.44
N ASP A 216 18.48 -3.81 23.35
CA ASP A 216 18.55 -4.02 24.80
C ASP A 216 17.19 -3.82 25.50
N ILE A 217 16.33 -4.83 25.47
CA ILE A 217 14.97 -4.75 26.04
C ILE A 217 14.90 -5.50 27.36
N ASN A 218 14.50 -4.82 28.45
CA ASN A 218 14.28 -5.42 29.77
C ASN A 218 15.46 -6.27 30.27
N GLY A 219 16.69 -5.82 30.02
CA GLY A 219 17.92 -6.54 30.39
C GLY A 219 18.30 -7.68 29.46
N LYS A 220 17.51 -7.97 28.41
CA LYS A 220 17.86 -8.93 27.36
C LYS A 220 18.56 -8.21 26.20
N MET A 221 19.78 -8.66 25.90
CA MET A 221 20.53 -8.20 24.74
C MET A 221 20.19 -9.02 23.50
N THR A 222 19.75 -8.36 22.44
CA THR A 222 19.63 -8.90 21.10
C THR A 222 21.01 -8.87 20.44
N ASN A 223 21.62 -10.04 20.27
CA ASN A 223 22.94 -10.14 19.64
C ASN A 223 22.80 -10.04 18.09
N ALA A 224 23.53 -9.11 17.49
CA ALA A 224 23.67 -8.96 16.04
C ALA A 224 24.05 -10.27 15.34
N THR A 225 24.94 -11.05 15.96
CA THR A 225 25.42 -12.33 15.44
C THR A 225 24.30 -13.37 15.38
N ASP A 226 23.43 -13.41 16.38
CA ASP A 226 22.28 -14.32 16.43
C ASP A 226 21.28 -13.96 15.31
N LEU A 227 20.99 -12.67 15.13
CA LEU A 227 20.13 -12.19 14.04
C LEU A 227 20.71 -12.52 12.67
N LYS A 228 22.00 -12.27 12.47
CA LYS A 228 22.68 -12.61 11.21
C LYS A 228 22.64 -14.11 10.96
N SER A 229 22.90 -14.93 11.99
CA SER A 229 22.79 -16.38 11.88
C SER A 229 21.37 -16.80 11.52
N TYR A 230 20.35 -16.21 12.13
CA TYR A 230 18.96 -16.46 11.75
C TYR A 230 18.69 -16.07 10.29
N LEU A 231 19.13 -14.90 9.84
CA LEU A 231 18.99 -14.48 8.44
C LEU A 231 19.65 -15.47 7.47
N ASP A 232 20.95 -15.72 7.67
CA ASP A 232 21.78 -16.48 6.74
C ASP A 232 21.48 -17.99 6.77
N ASN A 233 21.29 -18.55 7.96
CA ASN A 233 21.20 -19.99 8.14
C ASN A 233 19.77 -20.52 8.17
N VAL A 234 18.77 -19.64 8.38
CA VAL A 234 17.37 -20.03 8.53
C VAL A 234 16.50 -19.34 7.50
N LEU A 235 16.38 -18.00 7.54
CA LEU A 235 15.42 -17.26 6.73
C LEU A 235 15.72 -17.37 5.23
N ARG A 236 16.98 -17.14 4.82
CA ARG A 236 17.43 -17.21 3.41
C ARG A 236 17.27 -18.59 2.78
N LYS A 237 17.19 -19.65 3.58
CA LYS A 237 17.00 -21.02 3.08
C LYS A 237 15.53 -21.34 2.76
N LYS A 238 14.59 -20.49 3.17
CA LYS A 238 13.16 -20.72 2.94
C LYS A 238 12.77 -20.38 1.50
N LEU A 239 11.96 -21.22 0.87
CA LEU A 239 11.54 -21.04 -0.53
C LEU A 239 10.86 -19.68 -0.77
N PHE A 240 9.93 -19.31 0.12
CA PHE A 240 9.21 -18.04 0.03
C PHE A 240 10.14 -16.81 0.11
N TYR A 241 11.28 -16.91 0.81
CA TYR A 241 12.26 -15.84 0.87
C TYR A 241 12.91 -15.63 -0.49
N ASN A 242 13.42 -16.70 -1.10
CA ASN A 242 14.12 -16.63 -2.39
C ASN A 242 13.21 -16.19 -3.54
N GLN A 243 11.90 -16.48 -3.42
CA GLN A 243 10.89 -16.02 -4.36
C GLN A 243 10.63 -14.50 -4.27
N SER A 244 10.76 -13.91 -3.09
CA SER A 244 10.16 -12.60 -2.80
C SER A 244 11.07 -11.55 -2.20
N VAL A 245 12.29 -11.90 -1.79
CA VAL A 245 13.19 -10.96 -1.12
C VAL A 245 14.46 -10.79 -1.95
N VAL A 246 14.78 -9.54 -2.27
CA VAL A 246 16.10 -9.15 -2.80
C VAL A 246 17.10 -9.08 -1.66
N ASN A 247 16.72 -8.37 -0.59
CA ASN A 247 17.52 -8.21 0.60
C ASN A 247 16.62 -8.03 1.83
N CYS A 248 17.05 -8.54 2.98
CA CYS A 248 16.43 -8.27 4.27
C CYS A 248 17.54 -7.93 5.24
N SER A 249 17.47 -6.75 5.85
CA SER A 249 18.50 -6.27 6.78
C SER A 249 17.92 -5.78 8.10
N PHE A 250 18.72 -5.88 9.15
CA PHE A 250 18.41 -5.32 10.47
C PHE A 250 19.31 -4.14 10.80
N ALA A 251 18.70 -3.13 11.42
CA ALA A 251 19.35 -1.99 12.05
C ALA A 251 18.91 -1.94 13.51
N LEU A 252 19.84 -2.09 14.45
CA LEU A 252 19.52 -2.06 15.87
C LEU A 252 19.89 -0.71 16.49
N CYS A 253 19.06 -0.21 17.40
CA CYS A 253 19.34 0.98 18.21
C CYS A 253 19.17 0.66 19.71
N LYS A 254 19.75 1.49 20.59
CA LYS A 254 19.48 1.38 22.03
C LYS A 254 17.99 1.60 22.31
N ASN A 255 17.44 0.77 23.17
CA ASN A 255 16.06 0.73 23.59
C ASN A 255 15.60 2.06 24.21
N ARG A 256 16.47 2.74 24.96
CA ARG A 256 16.18 4.07 25.51
C ARG A 256 15.96 5.09 24.40
N PHE A 257 16.85 5.11 23.41
CA PHE A 257 16.76 6.03 22.28
C PHE A 257 15.58 5.68 21.37
N PHE A 258 15.44 4.40 21.00
CA PHE A 258 14.33 3.91 20.20
C PHE A 258 12.99 4.28 20.84
N GLY A 259 12.86 4.07 22.15
CA GLY A 259 11.66 4.42 22.88
C GLY A 259 11.33 5.91 22.84
N GLN A 260 12.31 6.81 22.76
CA GLN A 260 12.07 8.26 22.71
C GLN A 260 11.67 8.73 21.30
N GLU A 261 12.31 8.20 20.27
CA GLU A 261 12.10 8.64 18.88
C GLU A 261 10.95 7.90 18.18
N ALA A 262 10.76 6.62 18.48
CA ALA A 262 9.89 5.71 17.74
C ALA A 262 9.01 4.90 18.69
N HIS A 263 8.12 5.61 19.39
CA HIS A 263 7.10 4.99 20.24
C HIS A 263 6.11 4.14 19.43
N ASP A 264 5.67 4.67 18.29
CA ASP A 264 4.75 4.00 17.39
C ASP A 264 5.47 2.94 16.55
N ARG A 265 4.78 1.83 16.33
CA ARG A 265 5.29 0.74 15.49
C ARG A 265 4.72 0.91 14.10
N MET A 266 5.62 0.98 13.12
CA MET A 266 5.29 1.40 11.77
C MET A 266 5.80 0.40 10.74
N ILE A 267 5.04 0.20 9.67
CA ILE A 267 5.50 -0.49 8.47
C ILE A 267 5.28 0.46 7.30
N ARG A 268 6.35 0.83 6.59
CA ARG A 268 6.28 1.65 5.39
C ARG A 268 6.37 0.78 4.14
N LEU A 269 5.44 0.98 3.22
CA LEU A 269 5.42 0.43 1.87
C LEU A 269 5.45 1.60 0.89
N ASP A 270 6.66 1.96 0.42
CA ASP A 270 6.94 3.18 -0.36
C ASP A 270 6.29 4.45 0.22
N ASP A 271 5.18 4.93 -0.36
CA ASP A 271 4.54 6.20 -0.03
C ASP A 271 3.44 6.06 1.03
N TYR A 272 3.31 4.88 1.63
CA TYR A 272 2.28 4.58 2.64
C TYR A 272 2.91 4.03 3.91
N VAL A 273 2.40 4.48 5.04
CA VAL A 273 2.83 4.05 6.38
C VAL A 273 1.63 3.45 7.10
N PHE A 274 1.84 2.26 7.61
CA PHE A 274 0.94 1.54 8.49
C PHE A 274 1.39 1.77 9.92
N GLU A 275 0.57 2.41 10.74
CA GLU A 275 0.78 2.49 12.18
C GLU A 275 -0.01 1.38 12.86
N ILE A 276 0.68 0.48 13.57
CA ILE A 276 0.10 -0.76 14.08
C ILE A 276 0.45 -0.88 15.56
N GLY A 277 -0.54 -0.90 16.43
CA GLY A 277 -0.36 -0.99 17.89
C GLY A 277 0.23 -2.31 18.41
N ASN A 278 0.51 -3.30 17.56
CA ASN A 278 1.34 -4.47 17.87
C ASN A 278 2.54 -4.61 16.91
N GLY A 279 2.73 -3.66 15.99
CA GLY A 279 3.78 -3.72 14.98
C GLY A 279 3.68 -4.96 14.11
N ILE A 280 4.84 -5.56 13.76
CA ILE A 280 4.89 -6.75 12.92
C ILE A 280 4.35 -8.00 13.64
N ASP A 281 4.21 -7.94 14.96
CA ASP A 281 3.74 -9.06 15.79
C ASP A 281 2.29 -9.48 15.46
N ILE A 282 1.54 -8.68 14.67
CA ILE A 282 0.25 -9.10 14.10
C ILE A 282 0.35 -10.33 13.19
N PHE A 283 1.53 -10.58 12.62
CA PHE A 283 1.80 -11.73 11.75
C PHE A 283 2.33 -12.96 12.52
N ARG A 284 2.52 -12.85 13.84
CA ARG A 284 2.99 -13.97 14.67
C ARG A 284 1.90 -15.02 14.82
N GLU A 285 2.27 -16.29 14.96
CA GLU A 285 1.32 -17.41 15.12
C GLU A 285 0.67 -17.42 16.52
N LYS A 286 -0.23 -16.46 16.75
CA LYS A 286 -1.06 -16.35 17.94
C LYS A 286 -2.38 -15.66 17.59
N PRO A 287 -3.44 -15.82 18.41
CA PRO A 287 -4.66 -15.06 18.23
C PRO A 287 -4.38 -13.55 18.18
N ILE A 288 -4.94 -12.88 17.17
CA ILE A 288 -4.86 -11.43 17.05
C ILE A 288 -5.68 -10.79 18.16
N SER A 289 -5.07 -9.91 18.94
CA SER A 289 -5.74 -9.09 19.94
C SER A 289 -6.33 -7.83 19.30
N ASN A 290 -7.23 -7.14 20.03
CA ASN A 290 -7.60 -5.76 19.67
C ASN A 290 -6.33 -4.93 19.49
N ASN A 291 -6.28 -4.15 18.42
CA ASN A 291 -5.06 -3.47 18.02
C ASN A 291 -5.38 -2.19 17.27
N SER A 292 -4.61 -1.13 17.59
CA SER A 292 -4.70 0.08 16.83
C SER A 292 -4.15 -0.12 15.43
N PHE A 293 -4.82 0.45 14.43
CA PHE A 293 -4.41 0.31 13.05
C PHE A 293 -4.82 1.53 12.24
N THR A 294 -3.86 2.17 11.57
CA THR A 294 -4.14 3.18 10.56
C THR A 294 -3.19 3.05 9.38
N ILE A 295 -3.63 3.48 8.20
CA ILE A 295 -2.80 3.61 7.01
C ILE A 295 -2.87 5.04 6.53
N LYS A 296 -1.70 5.67 6.34
CA LYS A 296 -1.59 7.07 5.97
C LYS A 296 -0.58 7.22 4.82
N PRO A 297 -0.76 8.19 3.91
CA PRO A 297 0.33 8.56 3.02
C PRO A 297 1.50 9.11 3.83
N LEU A 298 2.71 8.87 3.35
CA LEU A 298 3.97 9.23 4.01
C LEU A 298 4.01 10.71 4.42
N THR A 299 3.47 11.60 3.57
CA THR A 299 3.41 13.06 3.80
C THR A 299 2.58 13.47 5.01
N PHE A 300 1.75 12.58 5.55
CA PHE A 300 0.92 12.82 6.74
C PHE A 300 1.49 12.14 8.00
N THR A 301 2.75 11.72 7.94
CA THR A 301 3.44 11.03 9.04
C THR A 301 4.78 11.68 9.31
N ASN A 302 5.33 11.46 10.51
CA ASN A 302 6.69 11.80 10.88
C ASN A 302 7.68 10.65 10.58
N PHE A 303 7.31 9.70 9.72
CA PHE A 303 8.10 8.49 9.47
C PHE A 303 9.52 8.79 9.00
N GLU A 304 9.70 9.76 8.09
CA GLU A 304 11.03 10.09 7.57
C GLU A 304 11.96 10.67 8.65
N ASP A 305 11.43 11.52 9.53
CA ASP A 305 12.20 12.07 10.64
C ASP A 305 12.67 10.96 11.59
N ILE A 306 11.76 10.04 11.92
CA ILE A 306 12.05 8.87 12.77
C ILE A 306 13.06 7.95 12.08
N TYR A 307 12.87 7.65 10.80
CA TYR A 307 13.78 6.83 10.02
C TYR A 307 15.20 7.44 10.02
N ILE A 308 15.34 8.74 9.76
CA ILE A 308 16.62 9.43 9.77
C ILE A 308 17.26 9.39 11.17
N ALA A 309 16.48 9.63 12.23
CA ALA A 309 16.97 9.61 13.61
C ALA A 309 17.49 8.22 14.01
N LEU A 310 16.72 7.16 13.76
CA LEU A 310 17.13 5.77 13.99
C LEU A 310 18.34 5.39 13.15
N ASN A 311 18.36 5.81 11.88
CA ASN A 311 19.45 5.51 10.96
C ASN A 311 20.80 6.10 11.42
N ARG A 312 20.78 7.29 12.03
CA ARG A 312 21.98 7.95 12.59
C ARG A 312 22.45 7.34 13.91
N ASN A 313 21.56 6.67 14.65
CA ASN A 313 21.81 6.12 15.99
C ASN A 313 21.79 4.59 15.97
N ARG A 314 22.21 3.98 14.86
CA ARG A 314 22.44 2.54 14.77
C ARG A 314 23.61 2.16 15.68
N GLU A 315 23.45 1.07 16.42
CA GLU A 315 24.54 0.54 17.23
C GLU A 315 25.68 0.03 16.32
N PRO A 316 26.94 0.33 16.65
CA PRO A 316 28.09 -0.18 15.92
C PRO A 316 28.09 -1.71 15.81
N GLY A 317 28.36 -2.24 14.62
CA GLY A 317 28.32 -3.69 14.35
C GLY A 317 26.93 -4.26 14.05
N CYS A 318 25.87 -3.44 14.15
CA CYS A 318 24.50 -3.78 13.77
C CYS A 318 24.05 -2.99 12.52
N THR A 319 24.97 -2.36 11.81
CA THR A 319 24.70 -1.34 10.80
C THR A 319 24.30 -1.88 9.43
N SER A 320 24.46 -3.18 9.18
CA SER A 320 24.06 -3.86 7.94
C SER A 320 24.15 -5.38 8.11
N LEU A 321 23.32 -5.93 9.01
CA LEU A 321 23.17 -7.39 9.17
C LEU A 321 22.30 -7.96 8.07
#